data_AF-A0A2V2WPX0-F1
#
_entry.id   AF-A0A2V2WPX0-F1
#
_cell.length_a   1.000
_cell.length_b   1.000
_cell.length_c   1.000
_cell.angle_alpha   90.00
_cell.angle_beta   90.00
_cell.angle_gamma   90.00
#
_symmetry.space_group_name_H-M   'P 1'
#
loop_
_entity.id
_entity.type
_entity.pdbx_description
1 polymer ?
#
loop_
_entity_poly.entity_id
_entity_poly.type
_entity_poly.pdbx_seq_one_letter_code
_entity_poly.pdbx_strand_id
1 'polypeptide(L)'
;MAEAKHVAYGSEDGERFKVVTVDGSVLMRNGAVQGGLASIQSRARKWDEKKYEDLRAARDRLLNDAAGGSEAEMARTQCELRDMEARLEFTHGRIKVIAAELQATEQKVSNMNREMKNQENEERAIEKRHSTYESELRRCLHELQEKHGSIMQVEERIFSEFQRRVNIPNILELESHEAQILRERAEKRQQMQLLVHKLEISLEAEHKRIGMQSIDDLRGLVCVLKKKFSDANRTWQHTAKL
;
A
#
# COMPACT_ATOMS: atom_id res chain seq x y z
N MET A 1 35.26 90.33 -50.86
CA MET A 1 36.68 90.42 -50.41
C MET A 1 37.30 91.81 -50.56
N ALA A 2 37.11 92.52 -51.68
CA ALA A 2 37.72 93.85 -51.89
C ALA A 2 37.23 94.90 -50.88
N GLU A 3 35.92 94.99 -50.66
CA GLU A 3 35.32 95.90 -49.66
C GLU A 3 35.80 95.61 -48.25
N ALA A 4 35.83 94.33 -47.84
CA ALA A 4 36.29 93.96 -46.51
C ALA A 4 37.78 94.27 -46.26
N LYS A 5 38.63 94.21 -47.29
CA LYS A 5 40.03 94.64 -47.18
C LYS A 5 40.15 96.16 -47.04
N HIS A 6 39.31 96.91 -47.74
CA HIS A 6 39.26 98.36 -47.62
C HIS A 6 38.80 98.78 -46.22
N VAL A 7 37.77 98.13 -45.66
CA VAL A 7 37.32 98.39 -44.28
C VAL A 7 38.36 97.97 -43.24
N ALA A 8 39.10 96.87 -43.47
CA ALA A 8 40.09 96.38 -42.51
C ALA A 8 41.40 97.20 -42.47
N TYR A 9 41.84 97.71 -43.63
CA TYR A 9 43.19 98.30 -43.81
C TYR A 9 43.24 99.63 -44.57
N GLY A 10 42.12 100.11 -45.12
CA GLY A 10 42.06 101.25 -46.04
C GLY A 10 41.43 102.52 -45.47
N SER A 11 41.27 102.61 -44.14
CA SER A 11 40.86 103.86 -43.49
C SER A 11 41.99 104.89 -43.59
N GLU A 12 41.67 106.11 -44.03
CA GLU A 12 42.65 107.20 -44.23
C GLU A 12 43.35 107.59 -42.92
N ASP A 13 42.73 107.30 -41.77
CA ASP A 13 43.27 107.55 -40.42
C ASP A 13 44.29 106.49 -39.93
N GLY A 14 44.59 105.45 -40.72
CA GLY A 14 45.56 104.40 -40.38
C GLY A 14 45.10 103.36 -39.34
N GLU A 15 43.89 103.51 -38.80
CA GLU A 15 43.25 102.57 -37.88
C GLU A 15 42.94 101.24 -38.59
N ARG A 16 43.31 100.12 -37.94
CA ARG A 16 43.08 98.76 -38.46
C ARG A 16 42.02 98.04 -37.65
N PHE A 17 40.99 97.55 -38.33
CA PHE A 17 39.89 96.84 -37.70
C PHE A 17 39.96 95.33 -37.95
N LYS A 18 39.47 94.55 -36.98
CA LYS A 18 39.24 93.12 -37.18
C LYS A 18 37.91 92.99 -37.91
N VAL A 19 37.95 92.55 -39.17
CA VAL A 19 36.78 92.49 -40.04
C VAL A 19 36.47 91.04 -40.38
N VAL A 20 35.20 90.67 -40.32
CA VAL A 20 34.72 89.37 -40.78
C VAL A 20 34.02 89.57 -42.12
N THR A 21 34.44 88.84 -43.15
CA THR A 21 33.79 88.88 -44.46
C THR A 21 32.51 88.06 -44.46
N VAL A 22 31.58 88.36 -45.36
CA VAL A 22 30.34 87.59 -45.55
C VAL A 22 30.62 86.10 -45.82
N ASP A 23 31.75 85.80 -46.49
CA ASP A 23 32.21 84.43 -46.77
C ASP A 23 32.86 83.72 -45.56
N GLY A 24 32.87 84.36 -44.38
CA GLY A 24 33.40 83.82 -43.14
C GLY A 24 34.92 83.92 -42.96
N SER A 25 35.63 84.67 -43.82
CA SER A 25 37.05 84.96 -43.61
C SER A 25 37.24 86.09 -42.60
N VAL A 26 38.11 85.88 -41.62
CA VAL A 26 38.43 86.89 -40.60
C VAL A 26 39.75 87.55 -40.94
N LEU A 27 39.71 88.85 -41.21
CA LEU A 27 40.87 89.71 -41.37
C LEU A 27 41.26 90.27 -39.99
N MET A 28 42.44 89.91 -39.50
CA MET A 28 42.96 90.41 -38.23
C MET A 28 43.71 91.74 -38.42
N ARG A 29 43.79 92.55 -37.35
CA ARG A 29 44.49 93.85 -37.38
C ARG A 29 45.96 93.74 -37.82
N ASN A 30 46.61 92.61 -37.57
CA ASN A 30 48.00 92.34 -37.92
C ASN A 30 48.22 91.90 -39.38
N GLY A 31 47.17 91.88 -40.22
CA GLY A 31 47.30 91.42 -41.62
C GLY A 31 47.04 89.93 -41.81
N ALA A 32 46.94 89.14 -40.74
CA ALA A 32 46.67 87.71 -40.83
C ALA A 32 45.22 87.46 -41.25
N VAL A 33 45.04 86.61 -42.27
CA VAL A 33 43.72 86.16 -42.71
C VAL A 33 43.47 84.79 -42.10
N GLN A 34 42.57 84.72 -41.12
CA GLN A 34 42.17 83.47 -40.49
C GLN A 34 40.77 83.09 -40.96
N GLY A 35 40.66 81.91 -41.57
CA GLY A 35 39.38 81.40 -42.03
C GLY A 35 39.05 81.81 -43.47
N GLY A 36 38.29 80.94 -44.11
CA GLY A 36 37.82 81.03 -45.48
C GLY A 36 36.98 79.80 -45.79
N LEU A 37 36.21 79.87 -46.87
CA LEU A 37 35.17 78.89 -47.20
C LEU A 37 35.68 77.44 -47.10
N ALA A 38 36.88 77.14 -47.61
CA ALA A 38 37.48 75.80 -47.54
C ALA A 38 37.76 75.31 -46.10
N SER A 39 38.23 76.18 -45.21
CA SER A 39 38.50 75.84 -43.81
C SER A 39 37.22 75.68 -42.98
N ILE A 40 36.19 76.48 -43.30
CA ILE A 40 34.86 76.39 -42.67
C ILE A 40 34.16 75.12 -43.15
N GLN A 41 34.20 74.83 -44.45
CA GLN A 41 33.68 73.59 -45.03
C GLN A 41 34.39 72.35 -44.48
N SER A 42 35.72 72.39 -44.30
CA SER A 42 36.44 71.28 -43.68
C SER A 42 36.05 71.06 -42.21
N ARG A 43 35.88 72.14 -41.42
CA ARG A 43 35.37 72.03 -40.05
C ARG A 43 33.92 71.54 -40.02
N ALA A 44 33.03 72.06 -40.86
CA ALA A 44 31.65 71.59 -40.97
C ALA A 44 31.58 70.10 -41.32
N ARG A 45 32.35 69.65 -42.33
CA ARG A 45 32.47 68.23 -42.70
C ARG A 45 32.93 67.34 -41.54
N LYS A 46 33.91 67.78 -40.73
CA LYS A 46 34.35 67.02 -39.55
C LYS A 46 33.26 66.90 -38.48
N TRP A 47 32.44 67.94 -38.32
CA TRP A 47 31.29 67.91 -37.41
C TRP A 47 30.18 66.98 -37.92
N ASP A 48 29.96 66.95 -39.23
CA ASP A 48 29.00 66.04 -39.85
C ASP A 48 29.48 64.58 -39.78
N GLU A 49 30.78 64.33 -40.02
CA GLU A 49 31.38 62.99 -39.89
C GLU A 49 31.27 62.49 -38.45
N LYS A 50 31.60 63.32 -37.46
CA LYS A 50 31.48 62.94 -36.05
C LYS A 50 30.03 62.62 -35.67
N LYS A 51 29.06 63.44 -36.08
CA LYS A 51 27.64 63.18 -35.85
C LYS A 51 27.18 61.90 -36.54
N TYR A 52 27.69 61.63 -37.73
CA TYR A 52 27.40 60.41 -38.47
C TYR A 52 27.98 59.17 -37.77
N GLU A 53 29.22 59.24 -37.28
CA GLU A 53 29.83 58.17 -36.47
C GLU A 53 29.07 57.96 -35.16
N ASP A 54 28.68 59.03 -34.46
CA ASP A 54 27.89 58.94 -33.22
C ASP A 54 26.52 58.29 -33.48
N LEU A 55 25.83 58.66 -34.58
CA LEU A 55 24.56 58.03 -34.99
C LEU A 55 24.75 56.57 -35.42
N ARG A 56 25.85 56.25 -36.10
CA ARG A 56 26.17 54.89 -36.50
C ARG A 56 26.43 54.01 -35.28
N ALA A 57 27.20 54.52 -34.31
CA ALA A 57 27.43 53.84 -33.04
C ALA A 57 26.14 53.67 -32.22
N ALA A 58 25.26 54.68 -32.20
CA ALA A 58 23.95 54.57 -31.56
C ALA A 58 23.06 53.52 -32.24
N ARG A 59 23.04 53.48 -33.58
CA ARG A 59 22.33 52.46 -34.35
C ARG A 59 22.87 51.06 -34.07
N ASP A 60 24.18 50.90 -34.04
CA ASP A 60 24.81 49.60 -33.78
C ASP A 60 24.58 49.14 -32.33
N ARG A 61 24.58 50.06 -31.36
CA ARG A 61 24.17 49.77 -29.97
C ARG A 61 22.71 49.33 -29.89
N LEU A 62 21.78 50.09 -30.48
CA LEU A 62 20.35 49.75 -30.46
C LEU A 62 20.05 48.42 -31.17
N LEU A 63 20.74 48.13 -32.28
CA LEU A 63 20.62 46.83 -32.96
C LEU A 63 21.18 45.69 -32.11
N ASN A 64 22.31 45.90 -31.43
CA ASN A 64 22.90 44.90 -30.56
C ASN A 64 22.06 44.66 -29.29
N ASP A 65 21.48 45.71 -28.73
CA ASP A 65 20.56 45.61 -27.59
C ASP A 65 19.26 44.90 -27.98
N ALA A 66 18.73 45.18 -29.18
CA ALA A 66 17.55 44.50 -29.72
C ALA A 66 17.82 43.02 -30.06
N ALA A 67 18.98 42.70 -30.64
CA ALA A 67 19.34 41.34 -31.05
C ALA A 67 19.83 40.48 -29.88
N GLY A 68 20.65 41.04 -28.98
CA GLY A 68 21.32 40.32 -27.91
C GLY A 68 20.41 39.94 -26.74
N GLY A 69 19.38 40.75 -26.45
CA GLY A 69 18.40 40.45 -25.40
C GLY A 69 17.20 39.65 -25.91
N SER A 70 16.64 40.04 -27.06
CA SER A 70 15.29 39.59 -27.45
C SER A 70 15.22 38.10 -27.81
N GLU A 71 16.10 37.57 -28.66
CA GLU A 71 15.93 36.19 -29.16
C GLU A 71 16.21 35.13 -28.09
N ALA A 72 17.27 35.31 -27.30
CA ALA A 72 17.62 34.36 -26.23
C ALA A 72 16.62 34.41 -25.07
N GLU A 73 16.11 35.59 -24.71
CA GLU A 73 15.05 35.73 -23.71
C GLU A 73 13.71 35.20 -24.22
N MET A 74 13.36 35.43 -25.48
CA MET A 74 12.16 34.84 -26.10
C MET A 74 12.25 33.32 -26.18
N ALA A 75 13.42 32.75 -26.50
CA ALA A 75 13.60 31.31 -26.50
C ALA A 75 13.45 30.72 -25.09
N ARG A 76 14.00 31.38 -24.06
CA ARG A 76 13.84 30.96 -22.66
C ARG A 76 12.38 31.01 -22.22
N THR A 77 11.69 32.13 -22.45
CA THR A 77 10.28 32.28 -22.09
C THR A 77 9.39 31.30 -22.87
N GLN A 78 9.71 30.97 -24.12
CA GLN A 78 9.00 29.96 -24.89
C GLN A 78 9.20 28.54 -24.33
N CYS A 79 10.41 28.19 -23.88
CA CYS A 79 10.66 26.93 -23.19
C CYS A 79 9.89 26.86 -21.85
N GLU A 80 9.94 27.92 -21.04
CA GLU A 80 9.19 28.00 -19.78
C GLU A 80 7.68 27.87 -20.00
N LEU A 81 7.14 28.51 -21.05
CA LEU A 81 5.73 28.40 -21.41
C LEU A 81 5.36 26.95 -21.73
N ARG A 82 6.15 26.26 -22.56
CA ARG A 82 5.91 24.85 -22.90
C ARG A 82 5.97 23.94 -21.68
N ASP A 83 6.93 24.16 -20.79
CA ASP A 83 7.03 23.40 -19.55
C ASP A 83 5.80 23.62 -18.65
N MET A 84 5.32 24.86 -18.57
CA MET A 84 4.11 25.20 -17.81
C MET A 84 2.84 24.61 -18.44
N GLU A 85 2.74 24.62 -19.77
CA GLU A 85 1.65 23.97 -20.51
C GLU A 85 1.64 22.46 -20.26
N ALA A 86 2.78 21.80 -20.36
CA ALA A 86 2.89 20.36 -20.08
C ALA A 86 2.51 20.02 -18.62
N ARG A 87 2.91 20.87 -17.66
CA ARG A 87 2.50 20.73 -16.25
C ARG A 87 1.00 20.94 -16.07
N LEU A 88 0.40 21.88 -16.78
CA LEU A 88 -1.04 22.14 -16.75
C LEU A 88 -1.81 20.93 -17.32
N GLU A 89 -1.40 20.39 -18.46
CA GLU A 89 -2.03 19.20 -19.04
C GLU A 89 -1.91 17.99 -18.12
N PHE A 90 -0.73 17.76 -17.54
CA PHE A 90 -0.50 16.67 -16.60
C PHE A 90 -1.41 16.80 -15.36
N THR A 91 -1.46 17.99 -14.75
CA THR A 91 -2.32 18.23 -13.58
C THR A 91 -3.80 18.11 -13.91
N HIS A 92 -4.22 18.59 -15.09
CA HIS A 92 -5.58 18.44 -15.58
C HIS A 92 -5.95 16.96 -15.79
N GLY A 93 -5.04 16.15 -16.33
CA GLY A 93 -5.20 14.70 -16.44
C GLY A 93 -5.39 14.04 -15.08
N ARG A 94 -4.60 14.42 -14.07
CA ARG A 94 -4.75 13.92 -12.70
C ARG A 94 -6.09 14.29 -12.08
N ILE A 95 -6.57 15.51 -12.29
CA ILE A 95 -7.89 15.95 -11.79
C ILE A 95 -9.00 15.05 -12.37
N LYS A 96 -8.94 14.73 -13.67
CA LYS A 96 -9.93 13.85 -14.30
C LYS A 96 -9.91 12.43 -13.73
N VAL A 97 -8.73 11.86 -13.51
CA VAL A 97 -8.59 10.52 -12.90
C VAL A 97 -9.17 10.52 -11.49
N ILE A 98 -8.78 11.50 -10.66
CA ILE A 98 -9.29 11.61 -9.28
C ILE A 98 -10.80 11.82 -9.26
N ALA A 99 -11.36 12.60 -10.18
CA ALA A 99 -12.80 12.80 -10.29
C ALA A 99 -13.54 11.49 -10.63
N ALA A 100 -12.99 10.67 -11.54
CA ALA A 100 -13.56 9.37 -11.87
C ALA A 100 -13.45 8.39 -10.68
N GLU A 101 -12.32 8.40 -9.96
CA GLU A 101 -12.14 7.60 -8.74
C GLU A 101 -13.11 8.02 -7.63
N LEU A 102 -13.33 9.34 -7.46
CA LEU A 102 -14.31 9.87 -6.52
C LEU A 102 -15.72 9.37 -6.85
N GLN A 103 -16.14 9.48 -8.11
CA GLN A 103 -17.45 8.99 -8.53
C GLN A 103 -17.60 7.47 -8.32
N ALA A 104 -16.56 6.69 -8.63
CA ALA A 104 -16.57 5.25 -8.42
C ALA A 104 -16.66 4.88 -6.93
N THR A 105 -15.94 5.61 -6.07
CA THR A 105 -15.97 5.40 -4.62
C THR A 105 -17.30 5.82 -4.01
N GLU A 106 -17.91 6.93 -4.45
CA GLU A 106 -19.25 7.34 -4.05
C GLU A 106 -20.31 6.30 -4.41
N GLN A 107 -20.26 5.75 -5.63
CA GLN A 107 -21.17 4.66 -6.04
C GLN A 107 -20.98 3.42 -5.17
N LYS A 108 -19.73 3.07 -4.85
CA LYS A 108 -19.41 1.93 -3.96
C LYS A 108 -19.99 2.14 -2.57
N VAL A 109 -19.83 3.34 -1.99
CA VAL A 109 -20.40 3.71 -0.69
C VAL A 109 -21.92 3.63 -0.71
N SER A 110 -22.56 4.13 -1.77
CA SER A 110 -24.02 4.04 -1.94
C SER A 110 -24.49 2.57 -1.97
N ASN A 111 -23.80 1.71 -2.71
CA ASN A 111 -24.13 0.28 -2.79
C ASN A 111 -23.96 -0.40 -1.42
N MET A 112 -22.84 -0.15 -0.73
CA MET A 112 -22.60 -0.68 0.62
C MET A 112 -23.66 -0.22 1.62
N ASN A 113 -24.08 1.05 1.57
CA ASN A 113 -25.16 1.56 2.42
C ASN A 113 -26.50 0.85 2.15
N ARG A 114 -26.77 0.48 0.89
CA ARG A 114 -27.97 -0.29 0.54
C ARG A 114 -27.87 -1.72 1.09
N GLU A 115 -26.72 -2.35 0.96
CA GLU A 115 -26.46 -3.69 1.49
C GLU A 115 -26.58 -3.73 3.02
N MET A 116 -26.00 -2.76 3.73
CA MET A 116 -26.15 -2.65 5.19
C MET A 116 -27.62 -2.56 5.60
N LYS A 117 -28.41 -1.69 4.95
CA LYS A 117 -29.86 -1.59 5.23
C LYS A 117 -30.61 -2.89 4.97
N ASN A 118 -30.23 -3.64 3.94
CA ASN A 118 -30.83 -4.95 3.65
C ASN A 118 -30.48 -5.96 4.75
N GLN A 119 -29.22 -6.02 5.17
CA GLN A 119 -28.77 -6.90 6.25
C GLN A 119 -29.47 -6.56 7.57
N GLU A 120 -29.59 -5.29 7.93
CA GLU A 120 -30.34 -4.85 9.11
C GLU A 120 -31.83 -5.27 9.06
N ASN A 121 -32.45 -5.24 7.89
CA ASN A 121 -33.83 -5.71 7.70
C ASN A 121 -33.94 -7.23 7.90
N GLU A 122 -32.98 -7.98 7.34
CA GLU A 122 -32.92 -9.44 7.49
C GLU A 122 -32.67 -9.84 8.95
N GLU A 123 -31.77 -9.15 9.64
CA GLU A 123 -31.49 -9.33 11.06
C GLU A 123 -32.78 -9.11 11.89
N ARG A 124 -33.48 -7.99 11.66
CA ARG A 124 -34.78 -7.73 12.31
C ARG A 124 -35.82 -8.82 12.04
N ALA A 125 -35.82 -9.41 10.84
CA ALA A 125 -36.73 -10.50 10.50
C ALA A 125 -36.33 -11.83 11.17
N ILE A 126 -35.03 -12.10 11.33
CA ILE A 126 -34.51 -13.24 12.08
C ILE A 126 -34.85 -13.09 13.56
N GLU A 127 -34.60 -11.92 14.16
CA GLU A 127 -34.88 -11.62 15.56
C GLU A 127 -36.35 -11.86 15.92
N LYS A 128 -37.26 -11.40 15.07
CA LYS A 128 -38.70 -11.65 15.23
C LYS A 128 -39.04 -13.14 15.21
N ARG A 129 -38.47 -13.89 14.26
CA ARG A 129 -38.68 -15.35 14.16
C ARG A 129 -38.09 -16.08 15.37
N HIS A 130 -36.93 -15.66 15.84
CA HIS A 130 -36.30 -16.21 17.03
C HIS A 130 -37.20 -16.03 18.25
N SER A 131 -37.70 -14.80 18.46
CA SER A 131 -38.63 -14.50 19.56
C SER A 131 -39.92 -15.31 19.52
N THR A 132 -40.48 -15.55 18.32
CA THR A 132 -41.66 -16.42 18.16
C THR A 132 -41.34 -17.87 18.53
N TYR A 133 -40.24 -18.43 18.02
CA TYR A 133 -39.85 -19.81 18.33
C TYR A 133 -39.50 -20.01 19.80
N GLU A 134 -38.85 -19.03 20.43
CA GLU A 134 -38.55 -19.08 21.86
C GLU A 134 -39.84 -19.10 22.70
N SER A 135 -40.85 -18.33 22.28
CA SER A 135 -42.16 -18.31 22.95
C SER A 135 -42.92 -19.62 22.76
N GLU A 136 -42.90 -20.20 21.56
CA GLU A 136 -43.47 -21.51 21.27
C GLU A 136 -42.78 -22.63 22.05
N LEU A 137 -41.45 -22.59 22.14
CA LEU A 137 -40.67 -23.55 22.91
C LEU A 137 -41.01 -23.47 24.40
N ARG A 138 -41.10 -22.26 24.96
CA ARG A 138 -41.52 -22.06 26.35
C ARG A 138 -42.93 -22.63 26.61
N ARG A 139 -43.87 -22.40 25.69
CA ARG A 139 -45.22 -22.98 25.78
C ARG A 139 -45.16 -24.51 25.75
N CYS A 140 -44.42 -25.09 24.81
CA CYS A 140 -44.28 -26.54 24.69
C CYS A 140 -43.65 -27.17 25.94
N LEU A 141 -42.62 -26.54 26.51
CA LEU A 141 -41.99 -26.98 27.76
C LEU A 141 -42.98 -26.93 28.93
N HIS A 142 -43.79 -25.88 29.01
CA HIS A 142 -44.83 -25.78 30.03
C HIS A 142 -45.88 -26.88 29.89
N GLU A 143 -46.42 -27.09 28.68
CA GLU A 143 -47.38 -28.16 28.39
C GLU A 143 -46.78 -29.53 28.72
N LEU A 144 -45.51 -29.78 28.39
CA LEU A 144 -44.80 -31.00 28.72
C LEU A 144 -44.71 -31.23 30.23
N GLN A 145 -44.37 -30.18 31.00
CA GLN A 145 -44.32 -30.23 32.46
C GLN A 145 -45.69 -30.52 33.07
N GLU A 146 -46.75 -29.88 32.58
CA GLU A 146 -48.12 -30.13 33.05
C GLU A 146 -48.55 -31.57 32.77
N LYS A 147 -48.29 -32.08 31.56
CA LYS A 147 -48.60 -33.48 31.20
C LYS A 147 -47.80 -34.45 32.03
N HIS A 148 -46.51 -34.20 32.25
CA HIS A 148 -45.67 -35.04 33.10
C HIS A 148 -46.19 -35.06 34.55
N GLY A 149 -46.54 -33.91 35.11
CA GLY A 149 -47.17 -33.82 36.44
C GLY A 149 -48.49 -34.59 36.52
N SER A 150 -49.33 -34.49 35.48
CA SER A 150 -50.58 -35.27 35.41
C SER A 150 -50.33 -36.78 35.35
N ILE A 151 -49.30 -37.22 34.61
CA ILE A 151 -48.92 -38.64 34.54
C ILE A 151 -48.46 -39.12 35.92
N MET A 152 -47.56 -38.39 36.58
CA MET A 152 -47.08 -38.72 37.92
C MET A 152 -48.22 -38.87 38.93
N GLN A 153 -49.23 -37.99 38.89
CA GLN A 153 -50.41 -38.12 39.76
C GLN A 153 -51.24 -39.38 39.48
N VAL A 154 -51.41 -39.74 38.20
CA VAL A 154 -52.14 -40.95 37.81
C VAL A 154 -51.36 -42.19 38.22
N GLU A 155 -50.06 -42.22 38.00
CA GLU A 155 -49.18 -43.32 38.39
C GLU A 155 -49.19 -43.51 39.91
N GLU A 156 -49.04 -42.45 40.71
CA GLU A 156 -49.12 -42.53 42.17
C GLU A 156 -50.48 -43.12 42.63
N ARG A 157 -51.59 -42.71 41.98
CA ARG A 157 -52.91 -43.26 42.29
C ARG A 157 -53.02 -44.75 41.99
N ILE A 158 -52.43 -45.22 40.88
CA ILE A 158 -52.51 -46.63 40.46
C ILE A 158 -51.57 -47.51 41.31
N PHE A 159 -50.36 -47.01 41.59
CA PHE A 159 -49.30 -47.82 42.16
C PHE A 159 -49.15 -47.71 43.68
N SER A 160 -49.78 -46.73 44.35
CA SER A 160 -49.68 -46.57 45.81
C SER A 160 -50.04 -47.84 46.61
N GLU A 161 -51.09 -48.56 46.22
CA GLU A 161 -51.48 -49.82 46.86
C GLU A 161 -50.44 -50.94 46.63
N PHE A 162 -49.84 -50.99 45.45
CA PHE A 162 -48.77 -51.95 45.13
C PHE A 162 -47.48 -51.63 45.89
N GLN A 163 -47.09 -50.35 45.95
CA GLN A 163 -45.93 -49.88 46.69
C GLN A 163 -46.01 -50.25 48.18
N ARG A 164 -47.18 -50.05 48.81
CA ARG A 164 -47.44 -50.48 50.20
C ARG A 164 -47.33 -51.99 50.37
N ARG A 165 -47.86 -52.77 49.43
CA ARG A 165 -47.85 -54.23 49.49
C ARG A 165 -46.44 -54.82 49.38
N VAL A 166 -45.59 -54.25 48.53
CA VAL A 166 -44.22 -54.74 48.27
C VAL A 166 -43.16 -54.01 49.12
N ASN A 167 -43.58 -53.00 49.90
CA ASN A 167 -42.73 -52.14 50.72
C ASN A 167 -41.62 -51.45 49.91
N ILE A 168 -42.01 -50.91 48.74
CA ILE A 168 -41.12 -50.12 47.87
C ILE A 168 -41.45 -48.64 48.07
N PRO A 169 -40.47 -47.76 48.37
CA PRO A 169 -40.71 -46.35 48.64
C PRO A 169 -41.25 -45.57 47.42
N ASN A 170 -40.64 -45.77 46.25
CA ASN A 170 -41.02 -45.13 45.00
C ASN A 170 -40.57 -46.01 43.82
N ILE A 171 -41.49 -46.31 42.90
CA ILE A 171 -41.19 -47.12 41.70
C ILE A 171 -40.20 -46.39 40.79
N LEU A 172 -40.33 -45.06 40.66
CA LEU A 172 -39.47 -44.26 39.80
C LEU A 172 -38.00 -44.29 40.25
N GLU A 173 -37.76 -44.25 41.56
CA GLU A 173 -36.41 -44.34 42.13
C GLU A 173 -35.81 -45.72 41.91
N LEU A 174 -36.61 -46.77 42.03
CA LEU A 174 -36.18 -48.14 41.79
C LEU A 174 -35.81 -48.36 40.32
N GLU A 175 -36.66 -47.92 39.39
CA GLU A 175 -36.38 -47.97 37.95
C GLU A 175 -35.14 -47.17 37.59
N SER A 176 -34.98 -45.96 38.16
CA SER A 176 -33.79 -45.14 37.96
C SER A 176 -32.53 -45.84 38.47
N HIS A 177 -32.60 -46.48 39.64
CA HIS A 177 -31.48 -47.21 40.21
C HIS A 177 -31.10 -48.43 39.36
N GLU A 178 -32.08 -49.20 38.89
CA GLU A 178 -31.85 -50.34 37.99
C GLU A 178 -31.28 -49.89 36.64
N ALA A 179 -31.78 -48.80 36.07
CA ALA A 179 -31.28 -48.22 34.84
C ALA A 179 -29.82 -47.76 34.98
N GLN A 180 -29.46 -47.14 36.10
CA GLN A 180 -28.08 -46.78 36.45
C GLN A 180 -27.18 -48.02 36.47
N ILE A 181 -27.59 -49.08 37.18
CA ILE A 181 -26.83 -50.34 37.27
C ILE A 181 -26.65 -50.96 35.88
N LEU A 182 -27.70 -50.97 35.04
CA LEU A 182 -27.63 -51.48 33.67
C LEU A 182 -26.64 -50.69 32.82
N ARG A 183 -26.61 -49.37 32.96
CA ARG A 183 -25.68 -48.47 32.26
C ARG A 183 -24.24 -48.72 32.69
N GLU A 184 -23.98 -48.75 33.99
CA GLU A 184 -22.65 -49.06 34.52
C GLU A 184 -22.16 -50.46 34.07
N ARG A 185 -23.06 -51.45 34.06
CA ARG A 185 -22.74 -52.78 33.53
C ARG A 185 -22.43 -52.73 32.03
N ALA A 186 -23.16 -51.94 31.24
CA ALA A 186 -22.90 -51.77 29.83
C ALA A 186 -21.54 -51.10 29.58
N GLU A 187 -21.21 -50.05 30.32
CA GLU A 187 -19.91 -49.37 30.26
C GLU A 187 -18.77 -50.32 30.65
N LYS A 188 -18.91 -51.08 31.74
CA LYS A 188 -17.92 -52.10 32.13
C LYS A 188 -17.75 -53.18 31.07
N ARG A 189 -18.85 -53.64 30.45
CA ARG A 189 -18.78 -54.59 29.33
C ARG A 189 -18.04 -53.98 28.13
N GLN A 190 -18.31 -52.73 27.79
CA GLN A 190 -17.61 -52.04 26.71
C GLN A 190 -16.11 -51.90 27.00
N GLN A 191 -15.74 -51.52 28.24
CA GLN A 191 -14.34 -51.46 28.66
C GLN A 191 -13.66 -52.83 28.58
N MET A 192 -14.32 -53.91 29.02
CA MET A 192 -13.82 -55.27 28.89
C MET A 192 -13.65 -55.68 27.42
N GLN A 193 -14.58 -55.34 26.54
CA GLN A 193 -14.47 -55.60 25.11
C GLN A 193 -13.27 -54.89 24.48
N LEU A 194 -13.02 -53.63 24.86
CA LEU A 194 -11.84 -52.89 24.41
C LEU A 194 -10.53 -53.53 24.90
N LEU A 195 -10.51 -54.01 26.15
CA LEU A 195 -9.35 -54.74 26.69
C LEU A 195 -9.12 -56.05 25.95
N VAL A 196 -10.18 -56.83 25.71
CA VAL A 196 -10.11 -58.07 24.92
C VAL A 196 -9.56 -57.77 23.54
N HIS A 197 -10.09 -56.77 22.83
CA HIS A 197 -9.63 -56.40 21.51
C HIS A 197 -8.15 -55.97 21.50
N LYS A 198 -7.72 -55.19 22.51
CA LYS A 198 -6.30 -54.82 22.67
C LYS A 198 -5.40 -56.03 22.89
N LEU A 199 -5.85 -56.98 23.72
CA LEU A 199 -5.14 -58.23 23.98
C LEU A 199 -5.08 -59.11 22.72
N GLU A 200 -6.16 -59.20 21.95
CA GLU A 200 -6.22 -59.90 20.68
C GLU A 200 -5.23 -59.31 19.67
N ILE A 201 -5.19 -57.98 19.50
CA ILE A 201 -4.20 -57.32 18.64
C ILE A 201 -2.79 -57.59 19.12
N SER A 202 -2.53 -57.50 20.43
CA SER A 202 -1.21 -57.78 21.00
C SER A 202 -0.80 -59.24 20.76
N LEU A 203 -1.73 -60.17 20.95
CA LEU A 203 -1.54 -61.59 20.72
C LEU A 203 -1.29 -61.87 19.24
N GLU A 204 -2.03 -61.25 18.33
CA GLU A 204 -1.81 -61.36 16.88
C GLU A 204 -0.44 -60.79 16.48
N ALA A 205 -0.02 -59.68 17.06
CA ALA A 205 1.31 -59.10 16.84
C ALA A 205 2.45 -60.00 17.35
N GLU A 206 2.28 -60.64 18.51
CA GLU A 206 3.24 -61.64 18.99
C GLU A 206 3.22 -62.91 18.13
N HIS A 207 2.05 -63.43 17.74
CA HIS A 207 1.95 -64.57 16.81
C HIS A 207 2.60 -64.26 15.46
N LYS A 208 2.41 -63.06 14.91
CA LYS A 208 3.11 -62.63 13.68
C LYS A 208 4.61 -62.52 13.89
N ARG A 209 5.07 -62.01 15.05
CA ARG A 209 6.50 -61.99 15.39
C ARG A 209 7.10 -63.39 15.50
N ILE A 210 6.41 -64.32 16.15
CA ILE A 210 6.83 -65.72 16.27
C ILE A 210 6.69 -66.46 14.93
N GLY A 211 5.70 -66.13 14.10
CA GLY A 211 5.56 -66.67 12.74
C GLY A 211 6.60 -66.11 11.76
N MET A 212 7.07 -64.87 11.98
CA MET A 212 8.16 -64.23 11.25
C MET A 212 9.54 -64.71 11.72
N GLN A 213 9.68 -65.09 12.99
CA GLN A 213 10.83 -65.86 13.46
C GLN A 213 10.62 -67.30 13.01
N SER A 214 11.16 -67.69 11.85
CA SER A 214 11.03 -69.07 11.40
C SER A 214 11.50 -69.99 12.54
N ILE A 215 10.76 -71.07 12.80
CA ILE A 215 11.20 -72.13 13.72
C ILE A 215 12.62 -72.59 13.35
N ASP A 216 13.00 -72.45 12.08
CA ASP A 216 14.35 -72.71 11.57
C ASP A 216 15.40 -71.69 12.04
N ASP A 217 15.05 -70.41 12.21
CA ASP A 217 15.96 -69.39 12.74
C ASP A 217 16.21 -69.61 14.24
N LEU A 218 15.16 -69.98 14.98
CA LEU A 218 15.27 -70.36 16.39
C LEU A 218 16.05 -71.68 16.55
N ARG A 219 15.84 -72.67 15.67
CA ARG A 219 16.66 -73.90 15.62
C ARG A 219 18.11 -73.60 15.25
N GLY A 220 18.35 -72.67 14.33
CA GLY A 220 19.68 -72.21 13.93
C GLY A 220 20.43 -71.58 15.10
N LEU A 221 19.79 -70.66 15.83
CA LEU A 221 20.34 -70.05 17.04
C LEU A 221 20.61 -71.07 18.15
N VAL A 222 19.71 -72.03 18.38
CA VAL A 222 19.92 -73.13 19.34
C VAL A 222 21.10 -74.01 18.93
N CYS A 223 21.30 -74.27 17.63
CA CYS A 223 22.45 -75.02 17.13
C CYS A 223 23.76 -74.25 17.36
N VAL A 224 23.78 -72.94 17.09
CA VAL A 224 24.94 -72.06 17.35
C VAL A 224 25.26 -72.00 18.85
N LEU A 225 24.25 -71.89 19.70
CA LEU A 225 24.42 -71.89 21.17
C LEU A 225 24.92 -73.24 21.69
N LYS A 226 24.41 -74.37 21.19
CA LYS A 226 24.95 -75.71 21.52
C LYS A 226 26.41 -75.85 21.10
N LYS A 227 26.78 -75.30 19.94
CA LYS A 227 28.16 -75.33 19.44
C LYS A 227 29.08 -74.51 20.34
N LYS A 228 28.69 -73.28 20.69
CA LYS A 228 29.40 -72.43 21.66
C LYS A 228 29.50 -73.08 23.04
N PHE A 229 28.46 -73.75 23.52
CA PHE A 229 28.50 -74.48 24.79
C PHE A 229 29.45 -75.68 24.74
N SER A 230 29.47 -76.41 23.63
CA SER A 230 30.43 -77.49 23.39
C SER A 230 31.88 -76.97 23.33
N ASP A 231 32.12 -75.84 22.66
CA ASP A 231 33.44 -75.23 22.54
C ASP A 231 33.91 -74.63 23.87
N ALA A 232 32.99 -74.03 24.64
CA ALA A 232 33.23 -73.64 26.03
C ALA A 232 33.56 -74.86 26.90
N ASN A 233 32.80 -75.96 26.80
CA ASN A 233 33.07 -77.16 27.57
C ASN A 233 34.41 -77.82 27.19
N ARG A 234 34.80 -77.78 25.91
CA ARG A 234 36.12 -78.23 25.44
C ARG A 234 37.26 -77.35 25.95
N THR A 235 37.09 -76.03 25.91
CA THR A 235 38.10 -75.09 26.46
C THR A 235 38.23 -75.27 27.97
N TRP A 236 37.13 -75.45 28.70
CA TRP A 236 37.13 -75.79 30.13
C TRP A 236 37.84 -77.13 30.43
N GLN A 237 37.64 -78.17 29.62
CA GLN A 237 38.34 -79.45 29.78
C GLN A 237 39.83 -79.40 29.41
N HIS A 238 40.23 -78.51 28.49
CA HIS A 238 41.64 -78.27 28.17
C HIS A 238 42.36 -77.45 29.24
N THR A 239 41.69 -76.45 29.84
CA THR A 239 42.25 -75.67 30.96
C THR A 239 42.27 -76.44 32.28
N ALA A 240 41.44 -77.48 32.44
CA ALA A 240 41.44 -78.35 33.62
C ALA A 240 42.46 -79.51 33.54
N LYS A 241 43.20 -79.65 32.43
CA LYS A 241 44.25 -80.68 32.22
C LYS A 241 45.68 -80.11 32.15
N LEU A 242 45.85 -78.81 32.42
CA LEU A 242 47.11 -78.14 32.72
C LEU A 242 47.20 -77.91 34.23
#